data_AF-A0A9D2GPG9-F1
#
_entry.id   AF-A0A9D2GPG9-F1
#
_cell.length_a   1.000
_cell.length_b   1.000
_cell.length_c   1.000
_cell.angle_alpha   90.00
_cell.angle_beta   90.00
_cell.angle_gamma   90.00
#
_symmetry.space_group_name_H-M   'P 1'
#
loop_
_entity.id
_entity.type
_entity.pdbx_description
1 polymer ?
#
loop_
_entity_poly.entity_id
_entity_poly.type
_entity_poly.pdbx_seq_one_letter_code
_entity_poly.pdbx_strand_id
1 'polypeptide(L)' 'LKGHRRHRGGREEGNDGKELMVPAINTERCIGCGACENLCPARPFTAIYVEGNEVHRVM' A
#
# COMPACT_ATOMS: atom_id res chain seq x y z
N LEU A 1 -6.71 -17.26 21.93
CA LEU A 1 -7.70 -16.41 21.20
C LEU A 1 -7.57 -15.00 21.80
N LYS A 2 -6.84 -14.02 21.29
CA LYS A 2 -6.63 -13.56 19.91
C LYS A 2 -5.21 -12.99 19.82
N GLY A 3 -4.38 -13.57 18.97
CA GLY A 3 -3.10 -12.99 18.60
C GLY A 3 -3.35 -11.92 17.54
N HIS A 4 -3.26 -10.65 17.91
CA HIS A 4 -3.23 -9.55 16.95
C HIS A 4 -1.93 -9.67 16.13
N ARG A 5 -1.98 -10.38 15.00
CA ARG A 5 -0.87 -10.45 14.03
C ARG A 5 -0.74 -9.10 13.32
N ARG A 6 -0.16 -8.12 14.01
CA ARG A 6 0.23 -6.83 13.45
C ARG A 6 1.55 -7.07 12.72
N HIS A 7 1.48 -7.46 11.44
CA HIS A 7 2.68 -7.48 10.58
C HIS A 7 3.12 -6.03 10.33
N ARG A 8 3.84 -5.48 11.31
CA ARG A 8 4.61 -4.24 11.17
C ARG A 8 5.90 -4.67 10.49
N GLY A 9 6.10 -4.23 9.25
CA GLY A 9 7.18 -4.67 8.37
C GLY A 9 8.55 -4.77 9.06
N GLY A 10 9.19 -5.92 8.86
CA GLY A 10 10.57 -6.22 9.15
C GLY A 10 11.02 -7.30 8.16
N ARG A 11 12.12 -7.06 7.48
CA ARG A 11 12.73 -7.97 6.49
C ARG A 11 13.60 -8.97 7.25
N GLU A 12 13.21 -10.24 7.25
CA GLU A 12 14.06 -11.36 7.64
C GLU A 12 15.02 -11.70 6.48
N GLU A 13 16.29 -11.94 6.80
CA GLU A 13 17.36 -12.22 5.84
C GLU A 13 17.34 -13.68 5.36
N GLY A 14 17.51 -13.86 4.04
CA GLY A 14 18.19 -15.01 3.45
C GLY A 14 17.44 -16.33 3.40
N ASN A 15 16.66 -16.54 2.34
CA ASN A 15 16.65 -17.78 1.53
C ASN A 15 15.88 -17.47 0.23
N ASP A 16 16.13 -18.21 -0.85
CA ASP A 16 15.45 -18.13 -2.15
C ASP A 16 13.93 -18.38 -2.02
N GLY A 17 13.20 -17.38 -1.52
CA GLY A 17 11.82 -17.48 -1.05
C GLY A 17 11.30 -16.16 -0.47
N LYS A 18 11.63 -15.03 -1.10
CA LYS A 18 11.11 -13.69 -0.74
C LYS A 18 9.57 -13.70 -0.83
N GLU A 19 8.91 -13.82 0.32
CA GLU A 19 7.46 -13.65 0.40
C GLU A 19 7.15 -12.24 -0.12
N LEU A 20 6.42 -12.17 -1.23
CA LEU A 20 6.16 -10.92 -1.93
C LEU A 20 5.32 -10.03 -1.01
N MET A 21 5.96 -9.01 -0.43
CA MET A 21 5.23 -8.00 0.33
C MET A 21 4.50 -7.08 -0.64
N VAL A 22 3.19 -7.32 -0.76
CA VAL A 22 2.30 -6.46 -1.53
C VAL A 22 1.96 -5.24 -0.68
N PRO A 23 2.15 -4.02 -1.19
CA PRO A 23 1.74 -2.81 -0.47
C PRO A 23 0.22 -2.80 -0.28
N ALA A 24 -0.24 -2.51 0.94
CA ALA A 24 -1.65 -2.42 1.28
C ALA A 24 -2.01 -0.99 1.70
N ILE A 25 -3.16 -0.49 1.22
CA ILE A 25 -3.69 0.83 1.58
C ILE A 25 -4.75 0.66 2.66
N ASN A 26 -4.65 1.49 3.70
CA ASN A 26 -5.77 1.71 4.61
C ASN A 26 -6.64 2.85 4.04
N THR A 27 -7.80 2.50 3.51
CA THR A 27 -8.74 3.44 2.86
C THR A 27 -9.34 4.43 3.83
N GLU A 28 -9.53 4.05 5.11
CA GLU A 28 -10.08 4.93 6.15
C GLU A 28 -9.15 6.12 6.48
N ARG A 29 -7.86 5.98 6.17
CA ARG A 29 -6.82 7.00 6.36
C ARG A 29 -6.32 7.62 5.05
N CYS A 30 -6.77 7.11 3.91
CA CYS A 30 -6.32 7.57 2.61
C CYS A 30 -6.91 8.95 2.31
N ILE A 31 -6.05 9.94 2.00
CA ILE A 31 -6.49 11.30 1.67
C ILE A 31 -6.66 11.53 0.15
N GLY A 32 -6.40 10.50 -0.67
CA GLY A 32 -6.55 10.58 -2.12
C GLY A 32 -5.47 11.39 -2.84
N CYS A 33 -4.24 11.49 -2.29
CA CYS A 33 -3.17 12.31 -2.88
C CYS A 33 -2.43 11.66 -4.07
N GLY A 34 -2.62 10.36 -4.32
CA GLY A 34 -2.00 9.66 -5.46
C GLY A 34 -0.50 9.36 -5.35
N ALA A 35 0.17 9.72 -4.25
CA ALA A 35 1.61 9.52 -4.10
C ALA A 35 2.03 8.04 -4.17
N CYS A 36 1.24 7.14 -3.57
CA CYS A 36 1.51 5.70 -3.58
C CYS A 36 1.34 5.07 -4.97
N GLU A 37 0.37 5.50 -5.77
CA GLU A 37 0.19 5.08 -7.16
C GLU A 37 1.39 5.52 -8.00
N ASN A 38 1.80 6.79 -7.89
CA ASN A 38 2.91 7.35 -8.67
C ASN A 38 4.26 6.72 -8.31
N LEU A 39 4.47 6.40 -7.03
CA LEU A 39 5.68 5.73 -6.56
C LEU A 39 5.74 4.26 -6.98
N CYS A 40 4.62 3.66 -7.38
CA CYS A 40 4.56 2.23 -7.67
C CYS A 40 5.53 1.86 -8.82
N PRO A 41 6.51 0.96 -8.58
CA PRO A 41 7.45 0.53 -9.60
C PRO A 41 6.85 -0.51 -10.55
N ALA A 42 5.67 -1.08 -10.23
CA ALA A 42 4.99 -2.04 -11.08
C ALA A 42 4.51 -1.36 -12.38
N ARG A 43 4.96 -1.88 -13.52
CA ARG A 43 4.64 -1.40 -14.87
C ARG A 43 4.39 -2.60 -15.78
N PRO A 44 3.49 -2.51 -16.79
CA PRO A 44 2.77 -1.32 -17.25
C PRO A 44 1.55 -0.94 -16.40
N PHE A 45 1.04 -1.86 -15.60
CA PHE A 45 -0.07 -1.61 -14.66
C PHE A 45 0.47 -1.46 -13.25
N THR A 46 0.05 -0.40 -12.56
CA THR A 46 0.40 -0.18 -11.16
C THR A 46 -0.33 -1.20 -10.28
N ALA A 47 0.29 -1.60 -9.17
CA ALA A 47 -0.34 -2.51 -8.21
C ALA A 47 -1.43 -1.82 -7.36
N ILE A 48 -1.51 -0.49 -7.43
CA ILE A 48 -2.34 0.38 -6.62
C ILE A 48 -2.93 1.46 -7.53
N TYR A 49 -4.20 1.79 -7.32
CA TYR A 49 -4.89 2.93 -7.94
C TYR A 49 -5.51 3.81 -6.86
N VAL A 50 -5.50 5.13 -7.05
CA VAL A 50 -6.05 6.12 -6.10
C VAL A 50 -7.13 6.95 -6.77
N GLU A 51 -8.35 6.89 -6.24
CA GLU A 51 -9.40 7.84 -6.56
C GLU A 51 -9.24 9.10 -5.70
N GLY A 52 -9.21 10.28 -6.35
CA GLY A 52 -9.09 11.55 -5.64
C GLY A 52 -10.28 11.78 -4.70
N ASN A 53 -9.99 12.17 -3.46
CA ASN A 53 -11.01 12.38 -2.43
C ASN A 53 -11.92 13.57 -2.79
N GLU A 54 -13.23 13.37 -2.74
CA GLU A 54 -14.26 14.38 -3.03
C GLU A 54 -14.07 15.66 -2.23
N VAL A 55 -13.63 15.55 -0.97
CA VAL A 55 -13.39 16.70 -0.08
C VAL A 55 -12.32 17.64 -0.63
N HIS A 56 -11.32 17.13 -1.34
CA HIS A 56 -10.26 17.94 -1.96
C HIS A 56 -10.62 18.43 -3.37
N ARG A 57 -11.73 17.96 -3.96
CA ARG A 57 -12.16 18.33 -5.33
C ARG A 57 -12.95 19.65 -5.38
N VAL A 58 -13.42 20.13 -4.23
CA VAL A 58 -14.37 21.26 -4.12
C VAL A 58 -13.75 22.57 -3.59
N MET A 59 -12.43 22.75 -3.69
CA MET A 59 -11.80 24.08 -3.51
C MET A 59 -11.97 24.94 -4.76
#